data_AF-A0A5V1PKR0-F1
#
_entry.id   AF-A0A5V1PKR0-F1
#
_cell.length_a   1.000
_cell.length_b   1.000
_cell.length_c   1.000
_cell.angle_alpha   90.00
_cell.angle_beta   90.00
_cell.angle_gamma   90.00
#
_symmetry.space_group_name_H-M   'P 1'
#
loop_
_entity.id
_entity.type
_entity.pdbx_description
1 polymer ?
#
loop_
_entity_poly.entity_id
_entity_poly.type
_entity_poly.pdbx_seq_one_letter_code
_entity_poly.pdbx_strand_id
1 'polypeptide(L)'
;MKVTKHILANLLLTCTLFFTHNVYAIKCTAGADNYFCRDEAQAVIDTANQALNTSNAANSTANAANTTANNANTTAQNAQTTANAANTAAQNAQTSANNAQTTADAANSAAQNAQTSANNAQTTADAANSAAQNAQTSANNAQTTADAANTAAQNAQTSANNAQTTADAANSAAQNAQTSANNAQTTADAANSAAQNAQTSANNAQATADQALKDATDKANAAEKNANIYTDSKITDAKNELNTNINNSKNEAITTSNNYTDTKITDAKNELNTNITNSKNEAINTSNNYTDSKINQNNKVINQSINNAKNESVKVSNAYTDSKYQEGVNYTNTMYDKSIHYAQNAADSAEQNANNYTDNKFNQIGQQSNQRFEQLNDKIERTAKRLNAAIAGVTAISSIPYVAENSFSYGIGIGNYQNGNALAAGIHYKTSPNTNVRLNVSWDSSNNTVLGAGLAGGW
;
A
#
# COMPACT_ATOMS: atom_id res chain seq x y z
N MET A 1 18.03 217.09 -0.28
CA MET A 1 19.34 217.41 -0.87
C MET A 1 19.21 218.75 -1.57
N LYS A 2 19.97 219.76 -1.11
CA LYS A 2 20.40 220.96 -1.84
C LYS A 2 19.35 221.85 -2.54
N VAL A 3 19.44 223.13 -2.17
CA VAL A 3 19.45 224.32 -3.05
C VAL A 3 18.07 224.89 -3.38
N THR A 4 17.75 226.20 -3.37
CA THR A 4 18.45 227.46 -3.05
C THR A 4 17.46 228.60 -3.39
N LYS A 5 17.50 229.68 -2.59
CA LYS A 5 17.27 231.10 -2.96
C LYS A 5 15.90 231.66 -3.38
N HIS A 6 15.57 232.70 -2.61
CA HIS A 6 15.34 234.10 -3.04
C HIS A 6 14.01 234.47 -3.65
N ILE A 7 13.72 235.79 -3.50
CA ILE A 7 12.69 236.61 -4.14
C ILE A 7 11.38 236.53 -3.31
N LEU A 8 10.85 237.53 -2.60
CA LEU A 8 10.89 239.00 -2.53
C LEU A 8 10.27 239.34 -1.15
N ALA A 9 10.85 240.07 -0.18
CA ALA A 9 11.31 241.47 -0.17
C ALA A 9 10.31 242.46 -0.80
N ASN A 10 9.95 243.49 -0.04
CA ASN A 10 9.16 244.69 -0.39
C ASN A 10 7.63 244.53 -0.43
N LEU A 11 6.93 244.98 0.63
CA LEU A 11 6.00 246.13 0.57
C LEU A 11 5.25 246.38 1.91
N LEU A 12 5.96 246.60 3.02
CA LEU A 12 5.34 247.19 4.24
C LEU A 12 6.25 248.28 4.86
N LEU A 13 7.17 248.81 4.05
CA LEU A 13 7.98 249.98 4.36
C LEU A 13 7.56 251.13 3.44
N THR A 14 7.34 252.31 4.02
CA THR A 14 7.09 253.61 3.40
C THR A 14 5.67 253.74 2.80
N CYS A 15 4.92 254.83 2.93
CA CYS A 15 5.24 256.23 3.20
C CYS A 15 3.93 256.87 3.71
N THR A 16 3.87 257.30 4.98
CA THR A 16 3.77 258.72 5.35
C THR A 16 3.28 259.64 4.23
N LEU A 17 2.09 260.21 4.38
CA LEU A 17 1.77 261.61 4.05
C LEU A 17 0.43 261.92 4.71
N PHE A 18 0.43 262.39 5.97
CA PHE A 18 0.40 263.83 6.25
C PHE A 18 -0.60 264.56 5.32
N PHE A 19 -1.90 264.42 5.59
CA PHE A 19 -2.82 265.54 5.38
C PHE A 19 -3.06 266.20 6.74
N THR A 20 -2.05 266.97 7.18
CA THR A 20 -2.24 268.02 8.17
C THR A 20 -3.35 268.94 7.68
N HIS A 21 -4.51 268.88 8.33
CA HIS A 21 -5.49 269.96 8.29
C HIS A 21 -4.92 271.16 9.07
N ASN A 22 -3.91 271.82 8.50
CA ASN A 22 -3.69 273.23 8.76
C ASN A 22 -4.55 273.97 7.74
N VAL A 23 -5.84 274.15 8.08
CA VAL A 23 -6.66 275.14 7.38
C VAL A 23 -6.07 276.50 7.77
N TYR A 24 -5.19 277.01 6.92
CA TYR A 24 -4.81 278.42 6.88
C TYR A 24 -6.10 279.23 6.87
N ALA A 25 -6.41 279.89 7.98
CA ALA A 25 -7.49 280.86 8.04
C ALA A 25 -7.10 282.03 7.14
N ILE A 26 -7.64 282.08 5.93
CA ILE A 26 -7.51 283.21 5.02
C ILE A 26 -8.28 284.38 5.65
N LYS A 27 -7.58 285.25 6.38
CA LYS A 27 -8.09 286.54 6.87
C LYS A 27 -7.74 287.63 5.86
N CYS A 28 -8.75 288.25 5.24
CA CYS A 28 -8.60 289.51 4.53
C CYS A 28 -9.40 290.60 5.25
N THR A 29 -8.72 291.51 5.96
CA THR A 29 -9.30 292.69 6.62
C THR A 29 -9.54 293.82 5.62
N ALA A 30 -10.67 294.52 5.80
CA ALA A 30 -11.22 295.50 4.88
C ALA A 30 -10.24 296.63 4.51
N GLY A 31 -9.93 296.73 3.21
CA GLY A 31 -9.22 297.87 2.62
C GLY A 31 -8.24 297.61 1.48
N ALA A 32 -8.46 296.65 0.57
CA ALA A 32 -7.96 296.58 -0.84
C ALA A 32 -8.35 295.23 -1.52
N ASP A 33 -8.62 295.24 -2.83
CA ASP A 33 -9.39 294.22 -3.59
C ASP A 33 -8.66 292.92 -4.06
N ASN A 34 -9.10 291.77 -3.52
CA ASN A 34 -9.64 290.52 -4.15
C ASN A 34 -9.01 289.71 -5.33
N TYR A 35 -7.73 289.82 -5.72
CA TYR A 35 -7.19 288.95 -6.82
C TYR A 35 -6.25 287.80 -6.41
N PHE A 36 -5.67 287.81 -5.20
CA PHE A 36 -4.61 286.86 -4.83
C PHE A 36 -5.11 285.47 -4.35
N CYS A 37 -6.37 285.34 -3.92
CA CYS A 37 -6.87 284.11 -3.28
C CYS A 37 -7.26 282.96 -4.26
N ARG A 38 -7.20 283.15 -5.58
CA ARG A 38 -7.72 282.16 -6.56
C ARG A 38 -6.71 281.08 -6.96
N ASP A 39 -5.42 281.39 -6.93
CA ASP A 39 -4.38 280.49 -7.44
C ASP A 39 -4.04 279.36 -6.45
N GLU A 40 -4.15 279.60 -5.14
CA GLU A 40 -3.85 278.60 -4.12
C GLU A 40 -4.89 277.46 -4.06
N ALA A 41 -6.15 277.72 -4.42
CA ALA A 41 -7.21 276.71 -4.43
C ALA A 41 -7.07 275.70 -5.58
N GLN A 42 -6.53 276.13 -6.73
CA GLN A 42 -6.38 275.27 -7.91
C GLN A 42 -5.29 274.20 -7.71
N ALA A 43 -4.19 274.54 -7.03
CA ALA A 43 -3.09 273.60 -6.76
C ALA A 43 -3.49 272.39 -5.90
N VAL A 44 -4.48 272.56 -5.01
CA VAL A 44 -4.99 271.49 -4.15
C VAL A 44 -5.81 270.48 -4.95
N ILE A 45 -6.60 270.95 -5.93
CA ILE A 45 -7.41 270.10 -6.82
C ILE A 45 -6.52 269.21 -7.69
N ASP A 46 -5.45 269.79 -8.25
CA ASP A 46 -4.51 269.04 -9.11
C ASP A 46 -3.80 267.92 -8.32
N THR A 47 -3.42 268.21 -7.07
CA THR A 47 -2.82 267.22 -6.16
C THR A 47 -3.81 266.09 -5.84
N ALA A 48 -5.08 266.44 -5.58
CA ALA A 48 -6.12 265.44 -5.32
C ALA A 48 -6.40 264.55 -6.54
N ASN A 49 -6.42 265.13 -7.74
CA ASN A 49 -6.58 264.37 -8.99
C ASN A 49 -5.38 263.44 -9.26
N GLN A 50 -4.16 263.88 -8.96
CA GLN A 50 -2.98 263.03 -9.07
C GLN A 50 -3.02 261.85 -8.08
N ALA A 51 -3.49 262.08 -6.85
CA ALA A 51 -3.69 261.03 -5.86
C ALA A 51 -4.77 260.01 -6.30
N LEU A 52 -5.88 260.49 -6.86
CA LEU A 52 -6.93 259.62 -7.40
C LEU A 52 -6.42 258.75 -8.56
N ASN A 53 -5.66 259.33 -9.48
CA ASN A 53 -5.04 258.59 -10.59
C ASN A 53 -4.05 257.52 -10.08
N THR A 54 -3.26 257.85 -9.06
CA THR A 54 -2.34 256.92 -8.40
C THR A 54 -3.10 255.77 -7.73
N SER A 55 -4.20 256.08 -7.04
CA SER A 55 -5.10 255.08 -6.43
C SER A 55 -5.71 254.15 -7.48
N ASN A 56 -6.20 254.70 -8.60
CA ASN A 56 -6.75 253.91 -9.70
C ASN A 56 -5.69 252.99 -10.33
N ALA A 57 -4.46 253.46 -10.52
CA ALA A 57 -3.35 252.65 -11.02
C ALA A 57 -2.97 251.52 -10.03
N ALA A 58 -2.96 251.81 -8.73
CA ALA A 58 -2.75 250.81 -7.69
C ALA A 58 -3.86 249.76 -7.69
N ASN A 59 -5.13 250.17 -7.82
CA ASN A 59 -6.27 249.25 -7.89
C ASN A 59 -6.23 248.36 -9.15
N SER A 60 -5.82 248.92 -10.29
CA SER A 60 -5.57 248.15 -11.51
C SER A 60 -4.46 247.10 -11.31
N THR A 61 -3.38 247.47 -10.63
CA THR A 61 -2.27 246.56 -10.31
C THR A 61 -2.72 245.45 -9.35
N ALA A 62 -3.52 245.79 -8.33
CA ALA A 62 -4.09 244.83 -7.40
C ALA A 62 -5.01 243.82 -8.12
N ASN A 63 -5.84 244.27 -9.06
CA ASN A 63 -6.68 243.39 -9.87
C ASN A 63 -5.86 242.46 -10.77
N ALA A 64 -4.77 242.94 -11.37
CA ALA A 64 -3.86 242.12 -12.16
C ALA A 64 -3.14 241.07 -11.29
N ALA A 65 -2.72 241.44 -10.09
CA ALA A 65 -2.15 240.53 -9.11
C ALA A 65 -3.16 239.46 -8.67
N ASN A 66 -4.40 239.84 -8.41
CA ASN A 66 -5.48 238.93 -8.04
C ASN A 66 -5.79 237.94 -9.18
N THR A 67 -5.80 238.41 -10.42
CA THR A 67 -5.94 237.55 -11.62
C THR A 67 -4.79 236.54 -11.71
N THR A 68 -3.55 236.99 -11.47
CA THR A 68 -2.37 236.12 -11.47
C THR A 68 -2.44 235.07 -10.37
N ALA A 69 -2.86 235.46 -9.16
CA ALA A 69 -3.07 234.54 -8.04
C ALA A 69 -4.14 233.49 -8.35
N ASN A 70 -5.25 233.89 -8.98
CA ASN A 70 -6.32 232.98 -9.41
C ASN A 70 -5.84 231.99 -10.49
N ASN A 71 -5.04 232.44 -11.46
CA ASN A 71 -4.44 231.58 -12.47
C ASN A 71 -3.43 230.59 -11.87
N ALA A 72 -2.62 231.05 -10.91
CA ALA A 72 -1.71 230.18 -10.17
C ALA A 72 -2.46 229.13 -9.35
N ASN A 73 -3.55 229.52 -8.69
CA ASN A 73 -4.43 228.59 -7.96
C ASN A 73 -5.06 227.55 -8.89
N THR A 74 -5.54 227.98 -10.06
CA THR A 74 -6.06 227.07 -11.10
C THR A 74 -4.99 226.07 -11.57
N THR A 75 -3.76 226.55 -11.79
CA THR A 75 -2.63 225.70 -12.19
C THR A 75 -2.29 224.68 -11.09
N ALA A 76 -2.29 225.10 -9.83
CA ALA A 76 -2.07 224.22 -8.70
C ALA A 76 -3.16 223.15 -8.56
N GLN A 77 -4.43 223.52 -8.77
CA GLN A 77 -5.55 222.57 -8.80
C GLN A 77 -5.41 221.55 -9.94
N ASN A 78 -5.05 222.00 -11.14
CA ASN A 78 -4.81 221.10 -12.28
C ASN A 78 -3.63 220.14 -12.03
N ALA A 79 -2.55 220.64 -11.42
CA ALA A 79 -1.42 219.80 -11.01
C ALA A 79 -1.84 218.76 -9.95
N GLN A 80 -2.67 219.15 -8.99
CA GLN A 80 -3.21 218.22 -7.98
C GLN A 80 -4.09 217.14 -8.62
N THR A 81 -4.97 217.50 -9.56
CA THR A 81 -5.78 216.53 -10.30
C THR A 81 -4.92 215.55 -11.09
N THR A 82 -3.86 216.05 -11.74
CA THR A 82 -2.90 215.21 -12.47
C THR A 82 -2.16 214.25 -11.54
N ALA A 83 -1.71 214.74 -10.37
CA ALA A 83 -1.07 213.90 -9.36
C ALA A 83 -2.01 212.81 -8.82
N ASN A 84 -3.28 213.16 -8.59
CA ASN A 84 -4.30 212.20 -8.16
C ASN A 84 -4.58 211.12 -9.23
N ALA A 85 -4.64 211.51 -10.51
CA ALA A 85 -4.80 210.58 -11.62
C ALA A 85 -3.58 209.64 -11.75
N ALA A 86 -2.37 210.17 -11.63
CA ALA A 86 -1.14 209.37 -11.63
C ALA A 86 -1.09 208.38 -10.45
N ASN A 87 -1.50 208.81 -9.26
CA ASN A 87 -1.59 207.94 -8.09
C ASN A 87 -2.61 206.81 -8.29
N THR A 88 -3.75 207.12 -8.91
CA THR A 88 -4.78 206.12 -9.25
C THR A 88 -4.25 205.11 -10.27
N ALA A 89 -3.55 205.58 -11.32
CA ALA A 89 -2.93 204.70 -12.30
C ALA A 89 -1.87 203.78 -11.68
N ALA A 90 -1.05 204.30 -10.76
CA ALA A 90 -0.06 203.51 -10.03
C ALA A 90 -0.72 202.43 -9.15
N GLN A 91 -1.81 202.76 -8.46
CA GLN A 91 -2.58 201.79 -7.68
C GLN A 91 -3.18 200.69 -8.57
N ASN A 92 -3.78 201.05 -9.70
CA ASN A 92 -4.33 200.08 -10.66
C ASN A 92 -3.24 199.15 -11.24
N ALA A 93 -2.06 199.69 -11.53
CA ALA A 93 -0.91 198.90 -11.98
C ALA A 93 -0.44 197.93 -10.88
N GLN A 94 -0.37 198.37 -9.62
CA GLN A 94 -0.04 197.51 -8.49
C GLN A 94 -1.06 196.38 -8.31
N THR A 95 -2.36 196.68 -8.40
CA THR A 95 -3.42 195.67 -8.35
C THR A 95 -3.28 194.65 -9.49
N SER A 96 -3.00 195.12 -10.70
CA SER A 96 -2.79 194.25 -11.87
C SER A 96 -1.57 193.34 -11.69
N ALA A 97 -0.47 193.87 -11.15
CA ALA A 97 0.73 193.09 -10.83
C ALA A 97 0.45 192.04 -9.75
N ASN A 98 -0.30 192.39 -8.70
CA ASN A 98 -0.71 191.45 -7.66
C ASN A 98 -1.59 190.33 -8.22
N ASN A 99 -2.56 190.65 -9.09
CA ASN A 99 -3.41 189.66 -9.75
C ASN A 99 -2.61 188.71 -10.65
N ALA A 100 -1.62 189.25 -11.38
CA ALA A 100 -0.71 188.44 -12.20
C ALA A 100 0.14 187.49 -11.34
N GLN A 101 0.64 187.96 -10.19
CA GLN A 101 1.38 187.12 -9.23
C GLN A 101 0.49 185.99 -8.69
N THR A 102 -0.74 186.29 -8.25
CA THR A 102 -1.70 185.27 -7.79
C THR A 102 -2.00 184.24 -8.87
N THR A 103 -2.12 184.66 -10.13
CA THR A 103 -2.34 183.75 -11.27
C THR A 103 -1.12 182.85 -11.51
N ALA A 104 0.08 183.40 -11.43
CA ALA A 104 1.32 182.64 -11.56
C ALA A 104 1.49 181.62 -10.42
N ASP A 105 1.18 182.00 -9.19
CA ASP A 105 1.22 181.11 -8.03
C ASP A 105 0.21 179.97 -8.18
N ALA A 106 -1.02 180.26 -8.62
CA ALA A 106 -2.04 179.25 -8.88
C ALA A 106 -1.61 178.26 -10.00
N ALA A 107 -1.00 178.76 -11.08
CA ALA A 107 -0.46 177.93 -12.15
C ALA A 107 0.68 177.03 -11.66
N ASN A 108 1.57 177.55 -10.81
CA ASN A 108 2.66 176.78 -10.21
C ASN A 108 2.11 175.66 -9.29
N SER A 109 1.11 175.96 -8.45
CA SER A 109 0.43 174.94 -7.64
C SER A 109 -0.25 173.87 -8.49
N ALA A 110 -0.91 174.25 -9.59
CA ALA A 110 -1.52 173.30 -10.52
C ALA A 110 -0.48 172.38 -11.18
N ALA A 111 0.66 172.92 -11.60
CA ALA A 111 1.77 172.15 -12.16
C ALA A 111 2.36 171.15 -11.14
N GLN A 112 2.55 171.57 -9.89
CA GLN A 112 3.01 170.68 -8.81
C GLN A 112 2.01 169.55 -8.54
N ASN A 113 0.71 169.86 -8.46
CA ASN A 113 -0.33 168.84 -8.29
C ASN A 113 -0.37 167.84 -9.46
N ALA A 114 -0.17 168.31 -10.69
CA ALA A 114 -0.08 167.45 -11.86
C ALA A 114 1.17 166.54 -11.81
N GLN A 115 2.32 167.07 -11.39
CA GLN A 115 3.54 166.28 -11.20
C GLN A 115 3.37 165.20 -10.11
N THR A 116 2.76 165.54 -8.98
CA THR A 116 2.45 164.57 -7.93
C THR A 116 1.51 163.48 -8.44
N SER A 117 0.48 163.85 -9.21
CA SER A 117 -0.45 162.89 -9.81
C SER A 117 0.25 161.95 -10.78
N ALA A 118 1.17 162.46 -11.62
CA ALA A 118 1.98 161.66 -12.52
C ALA A 118 2.90 160.68 -11.76
N ASN A 119 3.55 161.13 -10.69
CA ASN A 119 4.40 160.27 -9.85
C ASN A 119 3.60 159.16 -9.15
N ASN A 120 2.38 159.47 -8.70
CA ASN A 120 1.47 158.48 -8.11
C ASN A 120 1.01 157.44 -9.15
N ALA A 121 0.74 157.87 -10.38
CA ALA A 121 0.39 156.97 -11.48
C ALA A 121 1.57 156.05 -11.85
N GLN A 122 2.80 156.57 -11.90
CA GLN A 122 4.00 155.77 -12.15
C GLN A 122 4.21 154.71 -11.05
N THR A 123 4.11 155.11 -9.78
CA THR A 123 4.20 154.18 -8.64
C THR A 123 3.16 153.07 -8.74
N THR A 124 1.94 153.40 -9.15
CA THR A 124 0.86 152.43 -9.35
C THR A 124 1.17 151.46 -10.50
N ALA A 125 1.72 151.96 -11.61
CA ALA A 125 2.11 151.14 -12.75
C ALA A 125 3.26 150.18 -12.39
N ASP A 126 4.26 150.65 -11.63
CA ASP A 126 5.39 149.83 -11.17
C ASP A 126 4.93 148.72 -10.21
N ALA A 127 3.99 149.04 -9.31
CA ALA A 127 3.37 148.06 -8.42
C ALA A 127 2.57 147.00 -9.21
N ALA A 128 1.81 147.40 -10.22
CA ALA A 128 1.07 146.49 -11.08
C ALA A 128 2.01 145.58 -11.89
N ASN A 129 3.10 146.11 -12.43
CA ASN A 129 4.12 145.33 -13.14
C ASN A 129 4.79 144.29 -12.22
N SER A 130 5.13 144.70 -10.98
CA SER A 130 5.69 143.79 -9.98
C SER A 130 4.72 142.67 -9.62
N ALA A 131 3.43 142.99 -9.45
CA ALA A 131 2.39 142.00 -9.19
C ALA A 131 2.24 141.01 -10.36
N ALA A 132 2.30 141.47 -11.61
CA ALA A 132 2.24 140.63 -12.79
C ALA A 132 3.44 139.66 -12.88
N GLN A 133 4.65 140.14 -12.59
CA GLN A 133 5.86 139.29 -12.56
C GLN A 133 5.80 138.23 -11.46
N ASN A 134 5.30 138.59 -10.28
CA ASN A 134 5.08 137.63 -9.19
C ASN A 134 4.05 136.57 -9.59
N ALA A 135 2.94 136.97 -10.22
CA ALA A 135 1.92 136.04 -10.72
C ALA A 135 2.49 135.08 -11.78
N GLN A 136 3.31 135.59 -12.71
CA GLN A 136 3.99 134.75 -13.71
C GLN A 136 4.94 133.74 -13.06
N THR A 137 5.69 134.17 -12.05
CA THR A 137 6.59 133.29 -11.30
C THR A 137 5.81 132.19 -10.58
N SER A 138 4.71 132.55 -9.92
CA SER A 138 3.81 131.57 -9.28
C SER A 138 3.24 130.57 -10.29
N ALA A 139 2.84 131.03 -11.48
CA ALA A 139 2.34 130.16 -12.55
C ALA A 139 3.41 129.18 -13.04
N ASN A 140 4.64 129.64 -13.25
CA ASN A 140 5.77 128.79 -13.67
C ASN A 140 6.11 127.73 -12.60
N ASN A 141 6.08 128.12 -11.32
CA ASN A 141 6.29 127.18 -10.21
C ASN A 141 5.16 126.13 -10.15
N ALA A 142 3.91 126.54 -10.35
CA ALA A 142 2.77 125.62 -10.40
C ALA A 142 2.89 124.63 -11.56
N GLN A 143 3.32 125.09 -12.75
CA GLN A 143 3.59 124.22 -13.90
C GLN A 143 4.68 123.20 -13.60
N THR A 144 5.80 123.64 -12.99
CA THR A 144 6.90 122.74 -12.61
C THR A 144 6.44 121.67 -11.62
N THR A 145 5.61 122.04 -10.64
CA THR A 145 5.03 121.08 -9.70
C THR A 145 4.09 120.09 -10.40
N ALA A 146 3.28 120.55 -11.36
CA ALA A 146 2.41 119.68 -12.14
C ALA A 146 3.19 118.67 -12.99
N ASP A 147 4.28 119.11 -13.64
CA ASP A 147 5.14 118.25 -14.46
C ASP A 147 5.86 117.20 -13.60
N ALA A 148 6.33 117.58 -12.41
CA ALA A 148 6.91 116.66 -11.44
C ALA A 148 5.88 115.62 -10.96
N ALA A 149 4.65 116.04 -10.67
CA ALA A 149 3.56 115.15 -10.28
C ALA A 149 3.20 114.16 -11.41
N ASN A 150 3.17 114.62 -12.66
CA ASN A 150 2.92 113.77 -13.83
C ASN A 150 4.03 112.72 -14.02
N THR A 151 5.29 113.13 -13.84
CA THR A 151 6.44 112.22 -13.89
C THR A 151 6.36 111.16 -12.80
N ALA A 152 6.02 111.56 -11.57
CA ALA A 152 5.84 110.63 -10.45
C ALA A 152 4.71 109.63 -10.74
N ALA A 153 3.59 110.07 -11.32
CA ALA A 153 2.49 109.20 -11.71
C ALA A 153 2.90 108.17 -12.79
N GLN A 154 3.67 108.58 -13.80
CA GLN A 154 4.18 107.67 -14.84
C GLN A 154 5.16 106.63 -14.28
N ASN A 155 6.03 107.03 -13.35
CA ASN A 155 6.94 106.11 -12.67
C ASN A 155 6.19 105.10 -11.80
N ALA A 156 5.14 105.54 -11.10
CA ALA A 156 4.27 104.67 -10.33
C ALA A 156 3.54 103.66 -11.23
N GLN A 157 3.01 104.11 -12.38
CA GLN A 157 2.37 103.24 -13.37
C GLN A 157 3.35 102.19 -13.92
N THR A 158 4.58 102.59 -14.24
CA THR A 158 5.62 101.67 -14.72
C THR A 158 5.97 100.62 -13.66
N SER A 159 6.10 101.05 -12.40
CA SER A 159 6.37 100.15 -11.27
C SER A 159 5.22 99.15 -11.07
N ALA A 160 3.97 99.60 -11.20
CA ALA A 160 2.80 98.72 -11.13
C ALA A 160 2.78 97.69 -12.27
N ASN A 161 3.10 98.09 -13.51
CA ASN A 161 3.17 97.17 -14.64
C ASN A 161 4.28 96.11 -14.48
N ASN A 162 5.43 96.51 -13.94
CA ASN A 162 6.53 95.58 -13.64
C ASN A 162 6.15 94.59 -12.53
N ALA A 163 5.44 95.06 -11.50
CA ALA A 163 4.92 94.20 -10.44
C ALA A 163 3.89 93.19 -10.98
N GLN A 164 3.00 93.61 -11.87
CA GLN A 164 2.05 92.72 -12.54
C GLN A 164 2.77 91.65 -13.37
N THR A 165 3.74 92.04 -14.18
CA THR A 165 4.55 91.11 -14.98
C THR A 165 5.26 90.07 -14.10
N THR A 166 5.78 90.50 -12.95
CA THR A 166 6.43 89.62 -11.97
C THR A 166 5.42 88.63 -11.36
N ALA A 167 4.21 89.11 -11.04
CA ALA A 167 3.14 88.26 -10.52
C ALA A 167 2.68 87.21 -11.54
N ASP A 168 2.55 87.59 -12.81
CA ASP A 168 2.16 86.67 -13.89
C ASP A 168 3.21 85.58 -14.15
N ALA A 169 4.50 85.95 -14.07
CA ALA A 169 5.61 85.00 -14.16
C ALA A 169 5.61 84.02 -12.97
N ALA A 170 5.38 84.51 -11.75
CA ALA A 170 5.27 83.67 -10.56
C ALA A 170 4.08 82.70 -10.64
N ASN A 171 2.94 83.16 -11.14
CA ASN A 171 1.75 82.31 -11.36
C ASN A 171 2.02 81.21 -12.39
N SER A 172 2.72 81.54 -13.48
CA SER A 172 3.11 80.56 -14.51
C SER A 172 4.08 79.51 -13.95
N ALA A 173 5.06 79.93 -13.14
CA ALA A 173 5.98 79.02 -12.46
C ALA A 173 5.25 78.06 -11.50
N ALA A 174 4.26 78.57 -10.75
CA ALA A 174 3.44 77.75 -9.85
C ALA A 174 2.62 76.69 -10.61
N GLN A 175 2.03 77.03 -11.76
CA GLN A 175 1.29 76.08 -12.61
C GLN A 175 2.19 74.98 -13.18
N ASN A 176 3.40 75.34 -13.60
CA ASN A 176 4.40 74.37 -14.08
C ASN A 176 4.85 73.41 -12.96
N ALA A 177 5.05 73.93 -11.76
CA ALA A 177 5.37 73.12 -10.59
C ALA A 177 4.23 72.15 -10.25
N GLN A 178 2.97 72.61 -10.28
CA GLN A 178 1.79 71.76 -10.07
C GLN A 178 1.69 70.65 -11.10
N THR A 179 1.93 70.96 -12.38
CA THR A 179 1.93 69.97 -13.47
C THR A 179 3.01 68.91 -13.25
N SER A 180 4.20 69.33 -12.84
CA SER A 180 5.32 68.43 -12.53
C SER A 180 4.99 67.50 -11.36
N ALA A 181 4.34 68.03 -10.32
CA ALA A 181 3.87 67.23 -9.18
C ALA A 181 2.83 66.18 -9.60
N ASN A 182 1.87 66.55 -10.45
CA ASN A 182 0.85 65.61 -10.95
C ASN A 182 1.47 64.48 -11.80
N ASN A 183 2.48 64.79 -12.61
CA ASN A 183 3.21 63.80 -13.40
C ASN A 183 4.00 62.83 -12.51
N ALA A 184 4.62 63.35 -11.44
CA ALA A 184 5.32 62.53 -10.46
C ALA A 184 4.36 61.57 -9.73
N GLN A 185 3.17 62.06 -9.34
CA GLN A 185 2.14 61.23 -8.72
C GLN A 185 1.69 60.10 -9.66
N THR A 186 1.41 60.42 -10.93
CA THR A 186 1.02 59.43 -11.94
C THR A 186 2.09 58.35 -12.11
N THR A 187 3.37 58.73 -12.10
CA THR A 187 4.50 57.80 -12.18
C THR A 187 4.55 56.88 -10.95
N ALA A 188 4.33 57.43 -9.75
CA ALA A 188 4.30 56.66 -8.51
C ALA A 188 3.15 55.65 -8.50
N ASP A 189 1.96 56.04 -8.97
CA ASP A 189 0.78 55.16 -9.04
C ASP A 189 1.00 54.00 -10.03
N ALA A 190 1.65 54.27 -11.17
CA ALA A 190 2.03 53.25 -12.14
C ALA A 190 3.05 52.26 -11.55
N ALA A 191 4.06 52.76 -10.83
CA ALA A 191 5.05 51.91 -10.15
C ALA A 191 4.41 51.02 -9.08
N ASN A 192 3.47 51.56 -8.29
CA ASN A 192 2.72 50.80 -7.30
C ASN A 192 1.87 49.69 -7.93
N SER A 193 1.22 49.98 -9.06
CA SER A 193 0.44 49.00 -9.81
C SER A 193 1.33 47.87 -10.36
N ALA A 194 2.51 48.21 -10.89
CA ALA A 194 3.48 47.22 -11.35
C ALA A 194 3.98 46.31 -10.21
N ALA A 195 4.24 46.89 -9.03
CA ALA A 195 4.65 46.13 -7.85
C ALA A 195 3.55 45.14 -7.39
N GLN A 196 2.29 45.56 -7.38
CA GLN A 196 1.16 44.67 -7.05
C GLN A 196 1.03 43.52 -8.04
N ASN A 197 1.16 43.78 -9.35
CA ASN A 197 1.12 42.73 -10.37
C ASN A 197 2.28 41.74 -10.23
N ALA A 198 3.47 42.22 -9.89
CA ALA A 198 4.62 41.37 -9.61
C ALA A 198 4.37 40.48 -8.38
N GLN A 199 3.79 41.04 -7.31
CA GLN A 199 3.43 40.28 -6.11
C GLN A 199 2.38 39.20 -6.41
N THR A 200 1.34 39.51 -7.19
CA THR A 200 0.34 38.52 -7.62
C THR A 200 0.98 37.39 -8.43
N SER A 201 1.89 37.73 -9.34
CA SER A 201 2.62 36.74 -10.14
C SER A 201 3.49 35.82 -9.27
N ALA A 202 4.17 36.38 -8.26
CA ALA A 202 4.95 35.61 -7.29
C ALA A 202 4.06 34.65 -6.48
N ASN A 203 2.90 35.13 -6.01
CA ASN A 203 1.94 34.29 -5.27
C ASN A 203 1.41 33.14 -6.13
N ASN A 204 1.12 33.39 -7.41
CA ASN A 204 0.67 32.35 -8.34
C ASN A 204 1.77 31.31 -8.61
N ALA A 205 3.02 31.75 -8.74
CA ALA A 205 4.17 30.86 -8.89
C ALA A 205 4.36 29.98 -7.65
N GLN A 206 4.24 30.54 -6.45
CA GLN A 206 4.29 29.80 -5.19
C GLN A 206 3.18 28.74 -5.13
N ALA A 207 1.94 29.12 -5.42
CA ALA A 207 0.81 28.18 -5.42
C ALA A 207 1.02 27.01 -6.42
N THR A 208 1.60 27.31 -7.58
CA THR A 208 1.95 26.29 -8.58
C THR A 208 3.04 25.35 -8.05
N ALA A 209 4.06 25.88 -7.38
CA ALA A 209 5.12 25.08 -6.78
C ALA A 209 4.59 24.18 -5.65
N ASP A 210 3.72 24.72 -4.79
CA ASP A 210 3.09 23.97 -3.69
C ASP A 210 2.23 22.81 -4.23
N GLN A 211 1.48 23.06 -5.32
CA GLN A 211 0.69 22.01 -5.98
C GLN A 211 1.59 20.93 -6.59
N ALA A 212 2.68 21.31 -7.26
CA ALA A 212 3.63 20.36 -7.83
C ALA A 212 4.29 19.49 -6.74
N LEU A 213 4.62 20.07 -5.58
CA LEU A 213 5.16 19.34 -4.44
C LEU A 213 4.15 18.33 -3.88
N LYS A 214 2.88 18.75 -3.77
CA LYS A 214 1.79 17.86 -3.36
C LYS A 214 1.62 16.69 -4.33
N ASP A 215 1.57 16.95 -5.63
CA ASP A 215 1.42 15.92 -6.66
C ASP A 215 2.61 14.93 -6.67
N ALA A 216 3.83 15.44 -6.46
CA ALA A 216 5.02 14.59 -6.33
C ALA A 216 4.94 13.69 -5.09
N THR A 217 4.50 14.24 -3.96
CA THR A 217 4.30 13.49 -2.71
C THR A 217 3.24 12.40 -2.88
N ASP A 218 2.09 12.74 -3.48
CA ASP A 218 1.01 11.79 -3.73
C ASP A 218 1.47 10.64 -4.65
N LYS A 219 2.25 10.94 -5.70
CA LYS A 219 2.86 9.92 -6.57
C LYS A 219 3.87 9.04 -5.83
N ALA A 220 4.72 9.62 -4.98
CA ALA A 220 5.68 8.87 -4.19
C ALA A 220 4.98 7.88 -3.24
N ASN A 221 3.95 8.35 -2.52
CA ASN A 221 3.15 7.51 -1.63
C ASN A 221 2.42 6.40 -2.39
N ALA A 222 1.89 6.68 -3.58
CA ALA A 222 1.26 5.67 -4.44
C ALA A 222 2.27 4.62 -4.93
N ALA A 223 3.48 5.04 -5.30
CA ALA A 223 4.54 4.13 -5.72
C ALA A 223 5.00 3.21 -4.57
N GLU A 224 5.19 3.76 -3.37
CA GLU A 224 5.52 2.99 -2.17
C GLU A 224 4.43 1.96 -1.86
N LYS A 225 3.16 2.39 -1.84
CA LYS A 225 2.02 1.49 -1.62
C LYS A 225 1.99 0.35 -2.63
N ASN A 226 2.20 0.64 -3.91
CA ASN A 226 2.22 -0.37 -4.96
C ASN A 226 3.40 -1.34 -4.81
N ALA A 227 4.59 -0.84 -4.45
CA ALA A 227 5.75 -1.67 -4.18
C ALA A 227 5.53 -2.62 -3.00
N ASN A 228 4.91 -2.12 -1.92
CA ASN A 228 4.54 -2.93 -0.76
C ASN A 228 3.52 -4.01 -1.13
N ILE A 229 2.46 -3.66 -1.88
CA ILE A 229 1.47 -4.63 -2.38
C ILE A 229 2.13 -5.72 -3.23
N TYR A 230 3.03 -5.35 -4.14
CA TYR A 230 3.76 -6.31 -4.97
C TYR A 230 4.64 -7.23 -4.12
N THR A 231 5.35 -6.65 -3.14
CA THR A 231 6.24 -7.40 -2.23
C THR A 231 5.44 -8.38 -1.37
N ASP A 232 4.34 -7.94 -0.78
CA ASP A 232 3.43 -8.79 0.02
C ASP A 232 2.84 -9.93 -0.81
N SER A 233 2.48 -9.64 -2.06
CA SER A 233 2.00 -10.65 -3.02
C SER A 233 3.08 -11.71 -3.31
N LYS A 234 4.32 -11.28 -3.59
CA LYS A 234 5.44 -12.22 -3.83
C LYS A 234 5.83 -13.02 -2.59
N ILE A 235 5.76 -12.43 -1.40
CA ILE A 235 5.95 -13.15 -0.14
C ILE A 235 4.86 -14.20 0.04
N THR A 236 3.60 -13.86 -0.30
CA THR A 236 2.47 -14.79 -0.22
C THR A 236 2.62 -15.95 -1.20
N ASP A 237 2.98 -15.67 -2.46
CA ASP A 237 3.28 -16.70 -3.48
C ASP A 237 4.38 -17.65 -2.99
N ALA A 238 5.52 -17.10 -2.53
CA ALA A 238 6.64 -17.88 -2.04
C ALA A 238 6.27 -18.73 -0.81
N LYS A 239 5.46 -18.18 0.11
CA LYS A 239 4.95 -18.90 1.28
C LYS A 239 4.04 -20.06 0.87
N ASN A 240 3.18 -19.85 -0.12
CA ASN A 240 2.30 -20.90 -0.64
C ASN A 240 3.09 -22.02 -1.33
N GLU A 241 4.07 -21.67 -2.17
CA GLU A 241 4.95 -22.64 -2.82
C GLU A 241 5.77 -23.45 -1.81
N LEU A 242 6.36 -22.78 -0.80
CA LEU A 242 7.08 -23.43 0.27
C LEU A 242 6.19 -24.40 1.05
N ASN A 243 4.96 -24.00 1.40
CA ASN A 243 4.00 -24.87 2.08
C ASN A 243 3.64 -26.10 1.24
N THR A 244 3.43 -25.92 -0.07
CA THR A 244 3.20 -27.04 -1.00
C THR A 244 4.40 -27.99 -1.03
N ASN A 245 5.62 -27.47 -1.14
CA ASN A 245 6.84 -28.28 -1.14
C ASN A 245 7.02 -29.03 0.18
N ILE A 246 6.80 -28.38 1.32
CA ILE A 246 6.84 -29.04 2.64
C ILE A 246 5.81 -30.16 2.72
N ASN A 247 4.57 -29.93 2.25
CA ASN A 247 3.53 -30.95 2.26
C ASN A 247 3.87 -32.13 1.34
N ASN A 248 4.39 -31.87 0.14
CA ASN A 248 4.82 -32.92 -0.79
C ASN A 248 5.96 -33.74 -0.18
N SER A 249 7.03 -33.11 0.30
CA SER A 249 8.15 -33.81 0.94
C SER A 249 7.72 -34.57 2.19
N LYS A 250 6.79 -34.02 2.99
CA LYS A 250 6.21 -34.72 4.14
C LYS A 250 5.45 -35.97 3.69
N ASN A 251 4.61 -35.85 2.65
CA ASN A 251 3.84 -36.97 2.12
C ASN A 251 4.73 -38.04 1.48
N GLU A 252 5.78 -37.64 0.75
CA GLU A 252 6.78 -38.55 0.17
C GLU A 252 7.57 -39.28 1.27
N ALA A 253 8.00 -38.58 2.32
CA ALA A 253 8.69 -39.17 3.46
C ALA A 253 7.79 -40.17 4.20
N ILE A 254 6.52 -39.82 4.44
CA ILE A 254 5.53 -40.73 5.04
C ILE A 254 5.31 -41.95 4.14
N THR A 255 5.12 -41.74 2.84
CA THR A 255 4.90 -42.84 1.87
C THR A 255 6.11 -43.77 1.82
N THR A 256 7.32 -43.22 1.77
CA THR A 256 8.57 -44.00 1.78
C THR A 256 8.74 -44.78 3.07
N SER A 257 8.49 -44.14 4.22
CA SER A 257 8.55 -44.79 5.53
C SER A 257 7.54 -45.92 5.67
N ASN A 258 6.29 -45.70 5.23
CA ASN A 258 5.25 -46.72 5.23
C ASN A 258 5.62 -47.88 4.30
N ASN A 259 6.04 -47.62 3.06
CA ASN A 259 6.49 -48.65 2.12
C ASN A 259 7.67 -49.47 2.67
N TYR A 260 8.66 -48.82 3.28
CA TYR A 260 9.78 -49.51 3.93
C TYR A 260 9.30 -50.39 5.08
N THR A 261 8.44 -49.85 5.95
CA THR A 261 7.87 -50.57 7.09
C THR A 261 7.05 -51.77 6.61
N ASP A 262 6.17 -51.59 5.63
CA ASP A 262 5.34 -52.65 5.03
C ASP A 262 6.21 -53.73 4.37
N THR A 263 7.28 -53.33 3.69
CA THR A 263 8.26 -54.26 3.10
C THR A 263 8.94 -55.07 4.20
N LYS A 264 9.44 -54.44 5.27
CA LYS A 264 10.08 -55.15 6.39
C LYS A 264 9.11 -56.06 7.14
N ILE A 265 7.85 -55.65 7.32
CA ILE A 265 6.80 -56.51 7.88
C ILE A 265 6.54 -57.71 6.95
N THR A 266 6.50 -57.48 5.64
CA THR A 266 6.31 -58.55 4.64
C THR A 266 7.48 -59.53 4.62
N ASP A 267 8.71 -59.03 4.63
CA ASP A 267 9.94 -59.84 4.72
C ASP A 267 9.93 -60.70 5.99
N ALA A 268 9.68 -60.08 7.15
CA ALA A 268 9.60 -60.77 8.42
C ALA A 268 8.48 -61.82 8.44
N LYS A 269 7.31 -61.51 7.84
CA LYS A 269 6.20 -62.46 7.70
C LYS A 269 6.57 -63.64 6.80
N ASN A 270 7.29 -63.40 5.70
CA ASN A 270 7.75 -64.44 4.79
C ASN A 270 8.82 -65.33 5.43
N GLU A 271 9.76 -64.74 6.15
CA GLU A 271 10.77 -65.48 6.92
C GLU A 271 10.12 -66.32 8.02
N LEU A 272 9.18 -65.73 8.78
CA LEU A 272 8.42 -66.44 9.81
C LEU A 272 7.62 -67.60 9.20
N ASN A 273 6.93 -67.39 8.07
CA ASN A 273 6.20 -68.45 7.37
C ASN A 273 7.13 -69.57 6.87
N THR A 274 8.33 -69.21 6.41
CA THR A 274 9.36 -70.17 6.00
C THR A 274 9.84 -70.98 7.20
N ASN A 275 10.13 -70.33 8.32
CA ASN A 275 10.53 -70.99 9.57
C ASN A 275 9.42 -71.89 10.12
N ILE A 276 8.16 -71.46 10.11
CA ILE A 276 7.01 -72.29 10.49
C ILE A 276 6.92 -73.51 9.57
N THR A 277 7.09 -73.33 8.26
CA THR A 277 7.05 -74.43 7.29
C THR A 277 8.20 -75.41 7.49
N ASN A 278 9.42 -74.91 7.71
CA ASN A 278 10.60 -75.74 8.00
C ASN A 278 10.41 -76.51 9.31
N SER A 279 10.03 -75.85 10.40
CA SER A 279 9.75 -76.51 11.68
C SER A 279 8.62 -77.53 11.57
N LYS A 280 7.56 -77.22 10.81
CA LYS A 280 6.49 -78.19 10.52
C LYS A 280 7.01 -79.40 9.77
N ASN A 281 7.83 -79.19 8.74
CA ASN A 281 8.44 -80.27 7.96
C ASN A 281 9.43 -81.09 8.78
N GLU A 282 10.25 -80.46 9.63
CA GLU A 282 11.14 -81.13 10.57
C GLU A 282 10.38 -81.96 11.59
N ALA A 283 9.28 -81.44 12.15
CA ALA A 283 8.40 -82.17 13.05
C ALA A 283 7.76 -83.37 12.35
N ILE A 284 7.26 -83.19 11.12
CA ILE A 284 6.73 -84.28 10.29
C ILE A 284 7.82 -85.33 10.00
N ASN A 285 9.01 -84.91 9.57
CA ASN A 285 10.12 -85.82 9.28
C ASN A 285 10.58 -86.58 10.52
N THR A 286 10.67 -85.90 11.67
CA THR A 286 11.01 -86.55 12.95
C THR A 286 9.94 -87.56 13.36
N SER A 287 8.66 -87.21 13.23
CA SER A 287 7.53 -88.09 13.52
C SER A 287 7.50 -89.30 12.59
N ASN A 288 7.72 -89.10 11.29
CA ASN A 288 7.81 -90.16 10.28
C ASN A 288 9.00 -91.07 10.58
N ASN A 289 10.20 -90.52 10.79
CA ASN A 289 11.39 -91.31 11.14
C ASN A 289 11.19 -92.12 12.44
N TYR A 290 10.54 -91.56 13.46
CA TYR A 290 10.19 -92.29 14.67
C TYR A 290 9.21 -93.43 14.38
N THR A 291 8.15 -93.15 13.61
CA THR A 291 7.15 -94.13 13.19
C THR A 291 7.78 -95.25 12.37
N ASP A 292 8.59 -94.92 11.36
CA ASP A 292 9.31 -95.86 10.51
C ASP A 292 10.31 -96.70 11.32
N SER A 293 11.02 -96.09 12.28
CA SER A 293 11.91 -96.82 13.20
C SER A 293 11.14 -97.81 14.07
N LYS A 294 9.97 -97.44 14.59
CA LYS A 294 9.10 -98.34 15.34
C LYS A 294 8.49 -99.44 14.47
N ILE A 295 8.08 -99.12 13.24
CA ILE A 295 7.63 -100.12 12.26
C ILE A 295 8.77 -101.09 11.93
N ASN A 296 9.99 -100.62 11.70
CA ASN A 296 11.15 -101.48 11.45
C ASN A 296 11.49 -102.37 12.65
N GLN A 297 11.45 -101.82 13.88
CA GLN A 297 11.60 -102.63 15.09
C GLN A 297 10.52 -103.71 15.19
N ASN A 298 9.26 -103.34 14.96
CA ASN A 298 8.14 -104.28 14.97
C ASN A 298 8.30 -105.35 13.88
N ASN A 299 8.67 -104.98 12.65
CA ASN A 299 8.95 -105.93 11.57
C ASN A 299 10.11 -106.86 11.91
N LYS A 300 11.15 -106.37 12.59
CA LYS A 300 12.27 -107.20 13.06
C LYS A 300 11.79 -108.24 14.08
N VAL A 301 10.99 -107.83 15.06
CA VAL A 301 10.37 -108.72 16.05
C VAL A 301 9.43 -109.72 15.39
N ILE A 302 8.53 -109.27 14.51
CA ILE A 302 7.58 -110.12 13.77
C ILE A 302 8.33 -111.15 12.92
N ASN A 303 9.33 -110.73 12.14
CA ASN A 303 10.14 -111.66 11.33
C ASN A 303 10.89 -112.67 12.20
N GLN A 304 11.35 -112.25 13.37
CA GLN A 304 11.99 -113.15 14.34
C GLN A 304 10.98 -114.15 14.93
N SER A 305 9.76 -113.71 15.27
CA SER A 305 8.67 -114.59 15.70
C SER A 305 8.23 -115.57 14.60
N ILE A 306 8.11 -115.12 13.35
CA ILE A 306 7.79 -115.97 12.19
C ILE A 306 8.91 -116.99 11.97
N ASN A 307 10.17 -116.58 12.03
CA ASN A 307 11.31 -117.51 11.89
C ASN A 307 11.36 -118.52 13.05
N ASN A 308 11.09 -118.11 14.28
CA ASN A 308 11.01 -119.03 15.42
C ASN A 308 9.86 -120.02 15.25
N ALA A 309 8.67 -119.56 14.86
CA ALA A 309 7.52 -120.42 14.59
C ALA A 309 7.77 -121.38 13.41
N LYS A 310 8.42 -120.89 12.34
CA LYS A 310 8.84 -121.69 11.19
C LYS A 310 9.88 -122.75 11.60
N ASN A 311 10.88 -122.37 12.38
CA ASN A 311 11.91 -123.29 12.85
C ASN A 311 11.34 -124.35 13.79
N GLU A 312 10.44 -124.00 14.71
CA GLU A 312 9.76 -125.00 15.54
C GLU A 312 8.80 -125.87 14.74
N SER A 313 8.06 -125.32 13.77
CA SER A 313 7.23 -126.11 12.85
C SER A 313 8.06 -127.11 12.02
N VAL A 314 9.20 -126.67 11.48
CA VAL A 314 10.15 -127.54 10.76
C VAL A 314 10.74 -128.60 11.70
N LYS A 315 11.08 -128.24 12.94
CA LYS A 315 11.60 -129.18 13.94
C LYS A 315 10.56 -130.25 14.30
N VAL A 316 9.30 -129.87 14.49
CA VAL A 316 8.19 -130.81 14.73
C VAL A 316 7.92 -131.69 13.50
N SER A 317 7.94 -131.11 12.29
CA SER A 317 7.75 -131.85 11.04
C SER A 317 8.87 -132.86 10.80
N ASN A 318 10.12 -132.48 11.08
CA ASN A 318 11.27 -133.39 10.99
C ASN A 318 11.18 -134.50 12.05
N ALA A 319 10.81 -134.18 13.29
CA ALA A 319 10.60 -135.20 14.32
C ALA A 319 9.49 -136.20 13.98
N TYR A 320 8.39 -135.74 13.36
CA TYR A 320 7.33 -136.61 12.85
C TYR A 320 7.81 -137.49 11.67
N THR A 321 8.56 -136.91 10.74
CA THR A 321 9.11 -137.61 9.56
C THR A 321 10.14 -138.67 9.97
N ASP A 322 11.05 -138.32 10.89
CA ASP A 322 12.05 -139.25 11.43
C ASP A 322 11.39 -140.37 12.24
N SER A 323 10.33 -140.08 13.01
CA SER A 323 9.56 -141.09 13.73
C SER A 323 8.87 -142.08 12.77
N LYS A 324 8.28 -141.61 11.67
CA LYS A 324 7.66 -142.47 10.65
C LYS A 324 8.68 -143.24 9.81
N TYR A 325 9.84 -142.65 9.54
CA TYR A 325 10.96 -143.35 8.90
C TYR A 325 11.49 -144.48 9.81
N GLN A 326 11.65 -144.22 11.11
CA GLN A 326 12.07 -145.23 12.09
C GLN A 326 11.02 -146.34 12.31
N GLU A 327 9.71 -146.02 12.27
CA GLU A 327 8.65 -147.04 12.26
C GLU A 327 8.74 -147.96 11.02
N GLY A 328 9.04 -147.41 9.85
CA GLY A 328 9.25 -148.17 8.61
C GLY A 328 10.51 -149.03 8.64
N VAL A 329 11.61 -148.53 9.22
CA VAL A 329 12.85 -149.30 9.41
C VAL A 329 12.63 -150.45 10.41
N ASN A 330 11.91 -150.22 11.51
CA ASN A 330 11.59 -151.28 12.48
C ASN A 330 10.65 -152.34 11.92
N TYR A 331 9.65 -151.96 11.12
CA TYR A 331 8.79 -152.92 10.42
C TYR A 331 9.60 -153.78 9.42
N THR A 332 10.55 -153.16 8.70
CA THR A 332 11.40 -153.84 7.72
C THR A 332 12.41 -154.79 8.39
N ASN A 333 13.05 -154.36 9.48
CA ASN A 333 13.99 -155.20 10.24
C ASN A 333 13.30 -156.38 10.94
N THR A 334 12.08 -156.19 11.45
CA THR A 334 11.29 -157.28 12.06
C THR A 334 10.88 -158.32 11.01
N MET A 335 10.58 -157.90 9.78
CA MET A 335 10.26 -158.82 8.66
C MET A 335 11.52 -159.48 8.08
N TYR A 336 12.65 -158.78 8.06
CA TYR A 336 13.95 -159.32 7.66
C TYR A 336 14.43 -160.40 8.64
N ASP A 337 14.33 -160.16 9.95
CA ASP A 337 14.68 -161.15 10.98
C ASP A 337 13.74 -162.37 10.97
N LYS A 338 12.43 -162.17 10.73
CA LYS A 338 11.50 -163.29 10.47
C LYS A 338 11.86 -164.10 9.23
N SER A 339 12.42 -163.47 8.19
CA SER A 339 12.83 -164.16 6.96
C SER A 339 14.13 -164.95 7.11
N ILE A 340 15.09 -164.45 7.88
CA ILE A 340 16.32 -165.16 8.26
C ILE A 340 15.96 -166.37 9.15
N HIS A 341 15.01 -166.21 10.08
CA HIS A 341 14.57 -167.27 10.98
C HIS A 341 13.69 -168.35 10.29
N TYR A 342 13.02 -168.02 9.18
CA TYR A 342 12.28 -168.97 8.33
C TYR A 342 13.21 -169.73 7.39
N ALA A 343 14.25 -169.08 6.87
CA ALA A 343 15.25 -169.69 5.98
C ALA A 343 16.21 -170.63 6.74
N GLN A 344 16.60 -170.29 7.97
CA GLN A 344 17.42 -171.16 8.82
C GLN A 344 16.62 -172.34 9.39
N ASN A 345 15.38 -172.16 9.86
CA ASN A 345 14.54 -173.29 10.27
C ASN A 345 14.20 -174.24 9.11
N ALA A 346 14.05 -173.72 7.88
CA ALA A 346 13.83 -174.55 6.70
C ALA A 346 15.10 -175.31 6.28
N ALA A 347 16.29 -174.72 6.45
CA ALA A 347 17.57 -175.39 6.21
C ALA A 347 17.89 -176.45 7.27
N ASP A 348 17.71 -176.13 8.56
CA ASP A 348 17.92 -177.05 9.67
C ASP A 348 16.87 -178.18 9.68
N SER A 349 15.62 -177.89 9.30
CA SER A 349 14.58 -178.92 9.09
C SER A 349 14.83 -179.74 7.83
N ALA A 350 15.47 -179.21 6.79
CA ALA A 350 15.84 -179.97 5.60
C ALA A 350 17.05 -180.88 5.87
N GLU A 351 18.01 -180.44 6.69
CA GLU A 351 19.17 -181.24 7.10
C GLU A 351 18.77 -182.31 8.13
N GLN A 352 17.92 -181.98 9.12
CA GLN A 352 17.32 -182.99 10.01
C GLN A 352 16.38 -183.95 9.27
N ASN A 353 15.59 -183.51 8.29
CA ASN A 353 14.73 -184.43 7.51
C ASN A 353 15.51 -185.25 6.48
N ALA A 354 16.62 -184.76 5.93
CA ALA A 354 17.49 -185.58 5.07
C ALA A 354 18.20 -186.68 5.87
N ASN A 355 18.66 -186.37 7.07
CA ASN A 355 19.25 -187.36 7.98
C ASN A 355 18.17 -188.31 8.55
N ASN A 356 17.01 -187.80 8.97
CA ASN A 356 15.89 -188.66 9.39
C ASN A 356 15.30 -189.47 8.24
N TYR A 357 15.27 -189.01 6.99
CA TYR A 357 14.78 -189.80 5.86
C TYR A 357 15.80 -190.87 5.45
N THR A 358 17.10 -190.60 5.55
CA THR A 358 18.15 -191.61 5.32
C THR A 358 18.14 -192.67 6.42
N ASP A 359 18.03 -192.26 7.69
CA ASP A 359 17.99 -193.19 8.85
C ASP A 359 16.63 -193.87 9.02
N ASN A 360 15.49 -193.20 8.73
CA ASN A 360 14.18 -193.85 8.76
C ASN A 360 13.96 -194.76 7.56
N LYS A 361 14.56 -194.52 6.38
CA LYS A 361 14.49 -195.50 5.28
C LYS A 361 15.39 -196.71 5.53
N PHE A 362 16.50 -196.52 6.26
CA PHE A 362 17.34 -197.60 6.77
C PHE A 362 16.67 -198.39 7.91
N ASN A 363 15.96 -197.72 8.83
CA ASN A 363 15.29 -198.35 9.97
C ASN A 363 13.84 -198.80 9.71
N GLN A 364 13.10 -198.24 8.73
CA GLN A 364 11.79 -198.75 8.29
C GLN A 364 11.89 -200.02 7.44
N ILE A 365 13.01 -200.24 6.73
CA ILE A 365 13.33 -201.59 6.22
C ILE A 365 13.62 -202.55 7.39
N GLY A 366 14.14 -202.03 8.51
CA GLY A 366 14.31 -202.76 9.77
C GLY A 366 13.01 -203.11 10.50
N GLN A 367 11.94 -202.32 10.41
CA GLN A 367 10.74 -202.52 11.24
C GLN A 367 9.45 -202.86 10.49
N GLN A 368 9.34 -202.61 9.18
CA GLN A 368 8.22 -203.09 8.36
C GLN A 368 8.34 -204.57 7.94
N SER A 369 9.47 -205.23 8.26
CA SER A 369 9.55 -206.70 8.35
C SER A 369 8.96 -207.23 9.67
N ASN A 370 8.88 -206.41 10.73
CA ASN A 370 8.55 -206.87 12.08
C ASN A 370 7.06 -206.79 12.43
N GLN A 371 6.26 -205.94 11.78
CA GLN A 371 4.80 -205.85 12.03
C GLN A 371 3.89 -206.50 10.96
N ARG A 372 4.44 -206.88 9.79
CA ARG A 372 3.80 -207.88 8.90
C ARG A 372 3.87 -209.31 9.45
N PHE A 373 4.64 -209.54 10.52
CA PHE A 373 4.70 -210.83 11.22
C PHE A 373 3.62 -210.97 12.31
N GLU A 374 3.19 -209.88 12.97
CA GLU A 374 2.17 -209.94 14.03
C GLU A 374 0.72 -209.97 13.50
N GLN A 375 0.41 -209.35 12.35
CA GLN A 375 -0.95 -209.41 11.76
C GLN A 375 -1.23 -210.69 10.92
N LEU A 376 -0.22 -211.53 10.65
CA LEU A 376 -0.42 -212.86 10.06
C LEU A 376 -0.90 -213.91 11.09
N ASN A 377 -0.63 -213.66 12.37
CA ASN A 377 -0.94 -214.57 13.48
C ASN A 377 -2.46 -214.71 13.72
N ASP A 378 -3.21 -213.61 13.61
CA ASP A 378 -4.65 -213.56 13.92
C ASP A 378 -5.59 -214.13 12.82
N LYS A 379 -5.05 -214.44 11.64
CA LYS A 379 -5.80 -215.01 10.50
C LYS A 379 -5.61 -216.54 10.37
N ILE A 380 -4.51 -217.09 10.88
CA ILE A 380 -4.23 -218.53 10.89
C ILE A 380 -5.11 -219.27 11.93
N GLU A 381 -5.30 -218.70 13.12
CA GLU A 381 -6.02 -219.37 14.21
C GLU A 381 -7.52 -219.56 13.93
N ARG A 382 -8.16 -218.60 13.25
CA ARG A 382 -9.56 -218.71 12.80
C ARG A 382 -9.79 -219.77 11.72
N THR A 383 -8.75 -220.13 10.96
CA THR A 383 -8.85 -221.14 9.90
C THR A 383 -8.75 -222.55 10.48
N ALA A 384 -7.84 -222.78 11.44
CA ALA A 384 -7.66 -224.08 12.11
C ALA A 384 -8.94 -224.58 12.80
N LYS A 385 -9.69 -223.68 13.45
CA LYS A 385 -10.92 -224.06 14.18
C LYS A 385 -12.03 -224.61 13.27
N ARG A 386 -12.18 -224.07 12.06
CA ARG A 386 -13.16 -224.55 11.07
C ARG A 386 -12.79 -225.91 10.49
N LEU A 387 -11.50 -226.16 10.29
CA LEU A 387 -11.01 -227.42 9.71
C LEU A 387 -11.22 -228.61 10.66
N ASN A 388 -10.96 -228.44 11.95
CA ASN A 388 -11.12 -229.50 12.96
C ASN A 388 -12.57 -230.03 13.04
N ALA A 389 -13.56 -229.15 12.93
CA ALA A 389 -14.98 -229.53 12.95
C ALA A 389 -15.38 -230.35 11.72
N ALA A 390 -14.85 -230.01 10.54
CA ALA A 390 -15.14 -230.72 9.31
C ALA A 390 -14.62 -232.17 9.33
N ILE A 391 -13.40 -232.40 9.82
CA ILE A 391 -12.82 -233.75 9.92
C ILE A 391 -13.67 -234.63 10.85
N ALA A 392 -14.17 -234.09 11.97
CA ALA A 392 -15.06 -234.82 12.86
C ALA A 392 -16.32 -235.34 12.15
N GLY A 393 -16.89 -234.56 11.21
CA GLY A 393 -18.03 -234.98 10.39
C GLY A 393 -17.73 -236.18 9.51
N VAL A 394 -16.56 -236.19 8.85
CA VAL A 394 -16.16 -237.31 7.98
C VAL A 394 -15.85 -238.58 8.80
N THR A 395 -15.26 -238.45 9.99
CA THR A 395 -15.04 -239.56 10.94
C THR A 395 -16.36 -240.17 11.42
N ALA A 396 -17.38 -239.34 11.68
CA ALA A 396 -18.70 -239.82 12.05
C ALA A 396 -19.32 -240.69 10.94
N ILE A 397 -19.12 -240.31 9.67
CA ILE A 397 -19.60 -241.07 8.51
C ILE A 397 -18.89 -242.42 8.36
N SER A 398 -17.57 -242.50 8.53
CA SER A 398 -16.83 -243.77 8.35
C SER A 398 -17.15 -244.81 9.42
N SER A 399 -17.72 -244.40 10.56
CA SER A 399 -18.08 -245.26 11.70
C SER A 399 -19.46 -245.92 11.55
N ILE A 400 -20.15 -245.72 10.42
CA ILE A 400 -21.52 -246.21 10.15
C ILE A 400 -21.50 -247.71 9.71
N PRO A 401 -22.11 -248.66 10.48
CA PRO A 401 -22.16 -250.10 10.16
C PRO A 401 -23.33 -250.50 9.22
N TYR A 402 -23.26 -251.65 8.52
CA TYR A 402 -24.29 -252.18 7.59
C TYR A 402 -24.29 -253.74 7.51
N VAL A 403 -25.39 -254.35 7.03
CA VAL A 403 -25.65 -255.82 6.96
C VAL A 403 -25.61 -256.31 5.49
N ALA A 404 -25.06 -257.51 5.20
CA ALA A 404 -24.57 -257.85 3.84
C ALA A 404 -25.50 -258.60 2.86
N GLU A 405 -26.57 -259.26 3.28
CA GLU A 405 -27.41 -260.08 2.37
C GLU A 405 -28.69 -259.36 1.93
N ASN A 406 -29.24 -258.55 2.84
CA ASN A 406 -30.31 -257.64 2.52
C ASN A 406 -29.80 -256.54 1.55
N SER A 407 -30.66 -256.09 0.64
CA SER A 407 -30.35 -255.07 -0.37
C SER A 407 -30.39 -253.66 0.19
N PHE A 408 -30.92 -253.47 1.38
CA PHE A 408 -31.14 -252.17 1.99
C PHE A 408 -30.74 -252.18 3.47
N SER A 409 -30.00 -251.17 3.95
CA SER A 409 -29.61 -250.97 5.37
C SER A 409 -29.31 -249.51 5.74
N TYR A 410 -29.35 -249.15 7.03
CA TYR A 410 -29.12 -247.78 7.54
C TYR A 410 -28.34 -247.74 8.88
N GLY A 411 -27.71 -246.61 9.24
CA GLY A 411 -26.96 -246.43 10.49
C GLY A 411 -26.58 -244.99 10.86
N ILE A 412 -26.06 -244.79 12.08
CA ILE A 412 -25.75 -243.48 12.69
C ILE A 412 -24.35 -243.53 13.30
N GLY A 413 -23.60 -242.43 13.27
CA GLY A 413 -22.26 -242.31 13.85
C GLY A 413 -22.01 -240.94 14.47
N ILE A 414 -21.06 -240.86 15.38
CA ILE A 414 -20.61 -239.61 16.01
C ILE A 414 -19.09 -239.52 15.84
N GLY A 415 -18.59 -238.30 15.71
CA GLY A 415 -17.18 -238.04 15.47
C GLY A 415 -16.69 -236.90 16.33
N ASN A 416 -15.50 -237.07 16.89
CA ASN A 416 -14.80 -236.01 17.61
C ASN A 416 -13.39 -235.90 17.03
N TYR A 417 -12.91 -234.67 16.87
CA TYR A 417 -11.54 -234.40 16.45
C TYR A 417 -11.07 -233.06 17.05
N GLN A 418 -10.12 -233.13 18.01
CA GLN A 418 -9.63 -231.99 18.79
C GLN A 418 -10.77 -231.20 19.47
N ASN A 419 -10.95 -229.92 19.11
CA ASN A 419 -11.96 -229.00 19.64
C ASN A 419 -13.23 -228.91 18.77
N GLY A 420 -13.44 -229.88 17.86
CA GLY A 420 -14.61 -230.02 17.01
C GLY A 420 -15.37 -231.34 17.24
N ASN A 421 -16.70 -231.27 17.23
CA ASN A 421 -17.60 -232.40 17.50
C ASN A 421 -18.67 -232.51 16.40
N ALA A 422 -19.08 -233.73 16.00
CA ALA A 422 -20.00 -233.96 14.88
C ALA A 422 -20.88 -235.23 14.99
N LEU A 423 -21.96 -235.27 14.21
CA LEU A 423 -22.99 -236.32 14.14
C LEU A 423 -23.26 -236.71 12.66
N ALA A 424 -23.50 -237.99 12.36
CA ALA A 424 -23.73 -238.51 11.00
C ALA A 424 -24.79 -239.61 10.90
N ALA A 425 -25.43 -239.71 9.72
CA ALA A 425 -26.43 -240.72 9.38
C ALA A 425 -26.28 -241.21 7.92
N GLY A 426 -26.61 -242.48 7.62
CA GLY A 426 -26.38 -243.06 6.30
C GLY A 426 -27.18 -244.33 5.94
N ILE A 427 -27.20 -244.62 4.64
CA ILE A 427 -27.99 -245.69 4.00
C ILE A 427 -27.17 -246.47 2.92
N HIS A 428 -27.44 -247.77 2.72
CA HIS A 428 -26.74 -248.70 1.79
C HIS A 428 -27.72 -249.53 0.94
N TYR A 429 -27.41 -249.70 -0.34
CA TYR A 429 -28.22 -250.41 -1.34
C TYR A 429 -27.42 -251.44 -2.20
N LYS A 430 -27.87 -252.71 -2.35
CA LYS A 430 -27.20 -253.79 -3.13
C LYS A 430 -27.95 -254.09 -4.44
N THR A 431 -27.39 -253.66 -5.58
CA THR A 431 -28.02 -253.70 -6.92
C THR A 431 -27.83 -255.03 -7.65
N SER A 432 -26.72 -255.72 -7.41
CA SER A 432 -26.41 -257.06 -7.94
C SER A 432 -25.42 -257.75 -7.00
N PRO A 433 -25.11 -259.07 -7.11
CA PRO A 433 -24.28 -259.78 -6.12
C PRO A 433 -22.86 -259.23 -6.03
N ASN A 434 -22.45 -258.65 -7.15
CA ASN A 434 -21.13 -258.15 -7.35
C ASN A 434 -21.07 -256.62 -7.28
N THR A 435 -22.18 -255.89 -7.04
CA THR A 435 -22.20 -254.41 -6.99
C THR A 435 -23.02 -253.77 -5.86
N ASN A 436 -22.52 -252.66 -5.30
CA ASN A 436 -23.08 -251.98 -4.13
C ASN A 436 -22.97 -250.45 -4.19
N VAL A 437 -23.99 -249.76 -3.66
CA VAL A 437 -24.12 -248.30 -3.67
C VAL A 437 -24.40 -247.76 -2.26
N ARG A 438 -23.88 -246.56 -1.89
CA ARG A 438 -23.96 -245.95 -0.54
C ARG A 438 -24.24 -244.45 -0.59
N LEU A 439 -24.93 -243.89 0.42
CA LEU A 439 -25.26 -242.46 0.58
C LEU A 439 -25.19 -242.01 2.06
N ASN A 440 -24.53 -240.87 2.34
CA ASN A 440 -24.18 -240.39 3.69
C ASN A 440 -24.33 -238.87 3.89
N VAL A 441 -24.64 -238.42 5.12
CA VAL A 441 -24.69 -236.99 5.53
C VAL A 441 -24.14 -236.75 6.96
N SER A 442 -23.50 -235.60 7.22
CA SER A 442 -23.02 -235.19 8.57
C SER A 442 -23.12 -233.70 8.89
N TRP A 443 -23.15 -233.38 10.19
CA TRP A 443 -23.18 -232.02 10.77
C TRP A 443 -22.18 -231.83 11.93
N ASP A 444 -21.61 -230.62 12.08
CA ASP A 444 -20.56 -230.31 13.09
C ASP A 444 -20.82 -229.06 13.99
N SER A 445 -20.04 -228.91 15.07
CA SER A 445 -20.13 -227.84 16.08
C SER A 445 -19.73 -226.44 15.59
N SER A 446 -19.23 -226.30 14.36
CA SER A 446 -18.97 -225.01 13.70
C SER A 446 -20.04 -224.68 12.64
N ASN A 447 -21.16 -225.41 12.65
CA ASN A 447 -22.30 -225.27 11.76
C ASN A 447 -22.05 -225.68 10.29
N ASN A 448 -21.11 -226.58 9.98
CA ASN A 448 -20.98 -227.09 8.59
C ASN A 448 -21.81 -228.35 8.32
N THR A 449 -22.03 -228.63 7.03
CA THR A 449 -22.77 -229.79 6.52
C THR A 449 -21.98 -230.51 5.42
N VAL A 450 -21.94 -231.85 5.44
CA VAL A 450 -21.25 -232.70 4.43
C VAL A 450 -22.21 -233.77 3.91
N LEU A 451 -22.07 -234.12 2.62
CA LEU A 451 -22.83 -235.14 1.90
C LEU A 451 -21.88 -236.05 1.10
N GLY A 452 -22.20 -237.33 0.88
CA GLY A 452 -21.38 -238.25 0.10
C GLY A 452 -22.14 -239.47 -0.46
N ALA A 453 -21.63 -240.02 -1.56
CA ALA A 453 -22.18 -241.19 -2.22
C ALA A 453 -21.06 -242.09 -2.77
N GLY A 454 -21.29 -243.40 -2.93
CA GLY A 454 -20.28 -244.33 -3.44
C GLY A 454 -20.85 -245.56 -4.14
N LEU A 455 -20.10 -246.11 -5.09
CA LEU A 455 -20.40 -247.33 -5.83
C LEU A 455 -19.23 -248.33 -5.77
N ALA A 456 -19.50 -249.63 -5.81
CA ALA A 456 -18.48 -250.68 -5.81
C ALA A 456 -18.88 -251.89 -6.66
N GLY A 457 -17.85 -252.54 -7.17
CA GLY A 457 -17.90 -253.74 -7.99
C GLY A 457 -16.77 -254.70 -7.59
N GLY A 458 -17.02 -256.02 -7.56
CA GLY A 458 -16.08 -257.06 -7.12
C GLY A 458 -16.14 -258.38 -7.89
N TRP A 459 -14.97 -258.97 -8.03
CA TRP A 459 -14.72 -260.25 -8.70
C TRP A 459 -14.08 -261.24 -7.75
#